data_AF-A0A800JMK8-F1
#
_entry.id   AF-A0A800JMK8-F1
#
_cell.length_a   1.000
_cell.length_b   1.000
_cell.length_c   1.000
_cell.angle_alpha   90.00
_cell.angle_beta   90.00
_cell.angle_gamma   90.00
#
_symmetry.space_group_name_H-M   'P 1'
#
loop_
_entity.id
_entity.type
_entity.pdbx_description
1 polymer ?
#
loop_
_entity_poly.entity_id
_entity_poly.type
_entity_poly.pdbx_seq_one_letter_code
_entity_poly.pdbx_strand_id
1 'polypeptide(L)'
;MTPLQSSLFALILFAVPAQADIIWTGAVSNDIFDESNWDLSGSTVTVVDPNVTIDDNVVIANAASPVEFPNIAGQVRFQIGGGRVLTLDNSTLIVISNDGIGGAPTASSGPTVRMINGGQLVTYFIVNGTHLEITQGCTATFGGPATPINGSTVDLLPNSILAFTNETVQEYINEHLSKTTVSGAPAVVGVNITVVSDGAAGSIIEVLSPVGTNYCFPSIANSSGASAAISASGTSAVISNNLALTVSGMPTNQLGYFLCGQFQSYIPGAGGSQGALCLVGRMGRFVSQIQNSGPAGEFSIQVDLGALPVWRPHAVLVGETWNFQAWFVDGSSSNFSDGISITFQ
;
A
#
# COMPACT_ATOMS: atom_id res chain seq x y z
N MET A 1 30.02 -39.48 -32.28
CA MET A 1 29.04 -40.24 -31.47
C MET A 1 29.44 -40.09 -30.02
N THR A 2 28.76 -39.20 -29.32
CA THR A 2 28.85 -38.97 -27.87
C THR A 2 27.42 -38.61 -27.45
N PRO A 3 26.78 -39.36 -26.54
CA PRO A 3 25.42 -39.03 -26.13
C PRO A 3 25.44 -37.90 -25.10
N LEU A 4 24.58 -36.91 -25.29
CA LEU A 4 24.25 -35.92 -24.27
C LEU A 4 23.62 -36.66 -23.07
N GLN A 5 24.24 -36.54 -21.88
CA GLN A 5 23.60 -36.93 -20.63
C GLN A 5 22.45 -35.96 -20.34
N SER A 6 21.23 -36.50 -20.25
CA SER A 6 20.09 -35.79 -19.69
C SER A 6 20.25 -35.77 -18.15
N SER A 7 20.63 -34.62 -17.61
CA SER A 7 20.61 -34.39 -16.17
C SER A 7 19.19 -34.05 -15.75
N LEU A 8 18.52 -35.03 -15.15
CA LEU A 8 17.22 -34.88 -14.50
C LEU A 8 17.41 -34.04 -13.23
N PHE A 9 17.04 -32.75 -13.25
CA PHE A 9 16.95 -31.94 -12.03
C PHE A 9 15.73 -32.42 -11.24
N ALA A 10 15.97 -33.20 -10.19
CA ALA A 10 14.96 -33.49 -9.18
C ALA A 10 14.78 -32.22 -8.31
N LEU A 11 13.72 -31.46 -8.58
CA LEU A 11 13.27 -30.40 -7.71
C LEU A 11 12.62 -31.06 -6.48
N ILE A 12 13.39 -31.25 -5.41
CA ILE A 12 12.87 -31.69 -4.13
C ILE A 12 12.21 -30.47 -3.48
N LEU A 13 10.90 -30.27 -3.72
CA LEU A 13 10.08 -29.46 -2.82
C LEU A 13 9.88 -30.25 -1.52
N PHE A 14 10.71 -29.95 -0.51
CA PHE A 14 10.30 -30.19 0.87
C PHE A 14 9.37 -29.05 1.29
N ALA A 15 8.06 -29.23 1.11
CA ALA A 15 7.07 -28.49 1.88
C ALA A 15 6.57 -29.43 2.98
N VAL A 16 6.98 -29.17 4.23
CA VAL A 16 6.61 -29.95 5.42
C VAL A 16 6.52 -29.00 6.63
N PRO A 17 5.51 -29.14 7.48
CA PRO A 17 4.21 -28.47 7.39
C PRO A 17 4.23 -27.04 7.99
N ALA A 18 3.35 -26.15 7.53
CA ALA A 18 2.94 -25.02 8.36
C ALA A 18 1.92 -25.54 9.38
N GLN A 19 2.35 -25.90 10.59
CA GLN A 19 1.43 -25.99 11.73
C GLN A 19 2.16 -26.06 13.08
N ALA A 20 2.22 -24.91 13.72
CA ALA A 20 2.05 -24.70 15.16
C ALA A 20 1.76 -23.20 15.31
N ASP A 21 0.54 -22.85 15.71
CA ASP A 21 0.12 -21.47 15.97
C ASP A 21 -0.78 -21.51 17.22
N ILE A 22 -0.86 -20.38 17.91
CA ILE A 22 -1.74 -20.18 19.07
C ILE A 22 -3.02 -19.51 18.59
N ILE A 23 -4.18 -20.10 18.89
CA ILE A 23 -5.46 -19.66 18.31
C ILE A 23 -6.37 -19.12 19.41
N TRP A 24 -6.85 -17.90 19.24
CA TRP A 24 -7.85 -17.31 20.11
C TRP A 24 -9.19 -18.02 19.92
N THR A 25 -9.75 -18.49 21.01
CA THR A 25 -11.08 -19.10 21.09
C THR A 25 -12.10 -18.21 21.79
N GLY A 26 -11.64 -17.34 22.71
CA GLY A 26 -12.50 -16.46 23.51
C GLY A 26 -13.53 -17.24 24.34
N ALA A 27 -13.19 -18.44 24.79
CA ALA A 27 -14.13 -19.38 25.38
C ALA A 27 -14.65 -18.96 26.77
N VAL A 28 -13.88 -18.15 27.52
CA VAL A 28 -14.13 -17.84 28.92
C VAL A 28 -14.27 -16.35 29.18
N SER A 29 -13.39 -15.54 28.60
CA SER A 29 -13.35 -14.09 28.82
C SER A 29 -12.80 -13.36 27.58
N ASN A 30 -12.73 -12.03 27.65
CA ASN A 30 -12.05 -11.22 26.63
C ASN A 30 -10.57 -11.01 26.95
N ASP A 31 -10.10 -11.40 28.14
CA ASP A 31 -8.73 -11.13 28.59
C ASP A 31 -7.72 -11.95 27.78
N ILE A 32 -6.81 -11.26 27.11
CA ILE A 32 -5.77 -11.85 26.28
C ILE A 32 -4.78 -12.73 27.07
N PHE A 33 -4.66 -12.53 28.39
CA PHE A 33 -3.80 -13.30 29.28
C PHE A 33 -4.52 -14.41 30.05
N ASP A 34 -5.81 -14.62 29.79
CA ASP A 34 -6.50 -15.80 30.31
C ASP A 34 -6.25 -16.98 29.36
N GLU A 35 -5.35 -17.90 29.75
CA GLU A 35 -4.96 -19.04 28.92
C GLU A 35 -6.13 -19.92 28.50
N SER A 36 -7.25 -19.89 29.25
CA SER A 36 -8.43 -20.67 28.89
C SER A 36 -9.12 -20.17 27.61
N ASN A 37 -8.77 -18.97 27.14
CA ASN A 37 -9.20 -18.44 25.86
C ASN A 37 -8.34 -18.88 24.68
N TRP A 38 -7.28 -19.66 24.88
CA TRP A 38 -6.35 -20.05 23.82
C TRP A 38 -6.36 -21.55 23.54
N ASP A 39 -6.44 -21.93 22.27
CA ASP A 39 -6.04 -23.26 21.82
C ASP A 39 -4.53 -23.27 21.58
N LEU A 40 -3.83 -23.94 22.49
CA LEU A 40 -2.38 -24.13 22.46
C LEU A 40 -1.99 -25.53 21.97
N SER A 41 -2.94 -26.39 21.58
CA SER A 41 -2.67 -27.80 21.25
C SER A 41 -1.76 -27.97 20.03
N GLY A 42 -1.73 -26.96 19.16
CA GLY A 42 -0.81 -26.90 18.03
C GLY A 42 0.56 -26.32 18.36
N SER A 43 0.75 -25.66 19.51
CA SER A 43 1.93 -24.85 19.84
C SER A 43 2.80 -25.49 20.93
N THR A 44 4.07 -25.08 20.99
CA THR A 44 4.94 -25.35 22.14
C THR A 44 4.76 -24.34 23.28
N VAL A 45 4.01 -23.26 23.04
CA VAL A 45 3.70 -22.26 24.06
C VAL A 45 2.69 -22.82 25.05
N THR A 46 2.99 -22.68 26.34
CA THR A 46 2.15 -23.21 27.43
C THR A 46 1.62 -22.14 28.36
N VAL A 47 2.05 -20.88 28.18
CA VAL A 47 1.73 -19.74 29.04
C VAL A 47 1.58 -18.50 28.15
N VAL A 48 0.53 -17.72 28.39
CA VAL A 48 0.28 -16.45 27.71
C VAL A 48 0.12 -15.39 28.79
N ASP A 49 1.24 -14.84 29.24
CA ASP A 49 1.30 -13.97 30.41
C ASP A 49 1.90 -12.59 30.08
N PRO A 50 1.63 -11.57 30.93
CA PRO A 50 2.33 -10.29 30.89
C PRO A 50 3.85 -10.48 30.94
N ASN A 51 4.56 -9.81 30.02
CA ASN A 51 6.02 -9.85 29.93
C ASN A 51 6.64 -11.23 29.64
N VAL A 52 5.85 -12.19 29.17
CA VAL A 52 6.33 -13.46 28.65
C VAL A 52 6.29 -13.41 27.12
N THR A 53 7.42 -13.71 26.47
CA THR A 53 7.49 -13.70 25.00
C THR A 53 6.87 -14.97 24.44
N ILE A 54 5.86 -14.79 23.59
CA ILE A 54 5.24 -15.85 22.80
C ILE A 54 6.15 -16.17 21.61
N ASP A 55 6.81 -17.32 21.61
CA ASP A 55 7.66 -17.77 20.50
C ASP A 55 6.88 -18.63 19.49
N ASP A 56 5.71 -18.13 19.08
CA ASP A 56 4.92 -18.74 18.01
C ASP A 56 4.05 -17.69 17.30
N ASN A 57 3.43 -18.05 16.17
CA ASN A 57 2.45 -17.13 15.59
C ASN A 57 1.15 -17.18 16.41
N VAL A 58 0.48 -16.04 16.44
CA VAL A 58 -0.75 -15.82 17.18
C VAL A 58 -1.85 -15.51 16.18
N VAL A 59 -2.98 -16.19 16.29
CA VAL A 59 -4.13 -16.00 15.41
C VAL A 59 -5.35 -15.61 16.23
N ILE A 60 -5.86 -14.41 15.98
CA ILE A 60 -7.14 -13.95 16.48
C ILE A 60 -8.07 -13.80 15.27
N ALA A 61 -8.98 -14.75 15.11
CA ALA A 61 -9.87 -14.80 13.95
C ALA A 61 -11.32 -14.93 14.37
N ASN A 62 -12.19 -14.11 13.76
CA ASN A 62 -13.64 -14.11 14.00
C ASN A 62 -14.04 -14.08 15.49
N ALA A 63 -13.30 -13.33 16.32
CA ALA A 63 -13.63 -13.17 17.73
C ALA A 63 -15.02 -12.53 17.88
N ALA A 64 -15.91 -13.15 18.65
CA ALA A 64 -17.29 -12.68 18.82
C ALA A 64 -17.39 -11.34 19.57
N SER A 65 -16.36 -11.02 20.35
CA SER A 65 -16.19 -9.79 21.13
C SER A 65 -14.77 -9.27 20.94
N PRO A 66 -14.50 -7.99 21.21
CA PRO A 66 -13.14 -7.47 21.23
C PRO A 66 -12.26 -8.27 22.21
N VAL A 67 -11.07 -8.66 21.74
CA VAL A 67 -10.02 -9.19 22.61
C VAL A 67 -9.41 -8.03 23.36
N GLU A 68 -9.32 -8.15 24.67
CA GLU A 68 -8.92 -7.10 25.59
C GLU A 68 -7.54 -7.41 26.15
N PHE A 69 -6.62 -6.48 25.94
CA PHE A 69 -5.37 -6.43 26.64
C PHE A 69 -5.60 -5.53 27.88
N PRO A 70 -5.67 -6.13 29.09
CA PRO A 70 -5.95 -5.42 30.32
C PRO A 70 -4.78 -4.55 30.79
N ASN A 71 -5.06 -3.63 31.71
CA ASN A 71 -4.03 -2.84 32.38
C ASN A 71 -3.47 -3.60 33.59
N ILE A 72 -2.29 -4.18 33.46
CA ILE A 72 -1.60 -4.88 34.56
C ILE A 72 -0.32 -4.12 34.95
N ALA A 73 -0.07 -3.99 36.26
CA ALA A 73 1.08 -3.23 36.75
C ALA A 73 2.43 -3.81 36.24
N GLY A 74 3.26 -2.95 35.64
CA GLY A 74 4.57 -3.34 35.09
C GLY A 74 4.51 -4.05 33.73
N GLN A 75 3.31 -4.19 33.17
CA GLN A 75 3.12 -4.53 31.78
C GLN A 75 3.54 -3.37 30.89
N VAL A 76 3.93 -3.69 29.66
CA VAL A 76 4.32 -2.70 28.65
C VAL A 76 3.77 -3.07 27.28
N ARG A 77 3.74 -4.38 26.96
CA ARG A 77 3.32 -4.83 25.64
C ARG A 77 2.87 -6.29 25.63
N PHE A 78 2.11 -6.65 24.61
CA PHE A 78 1.84 -8.02 24.23
C PHE A 78 3.06 -8.50 23.46
N GLN A 79 3.81 -9.41 24.07
CA GLN A 79 5.16 -9.76 23.65
C GLN A 79 5.15 -10.98 22.74
N ILE A 80 5.52 -10.78 21.48
CA ILE A 80 5.61 -11.84 20.49
C ILE A 80 7.02 -11.88 19.92
N GLY A 81 7.56 -13.08 19.72
CA GLY A 81 8.91 -13.32 19.22
C GLY A 81 9.17 -12.67 17.87
N GLY A 82 10.43 -12.27 17.64
CA GLY A 82 10.87 -11.72 16.37
C GLY A 82 10.66 -12.72 15.22
N GLY A 83 10.14 -12.25 14.09
CA GLY A 83 9.85 -13.10 12.92
C GLY A 83 8.57 -13.94 13.02
N ARG A 84 7.81 -13.82 14.12
CA ARG A 84 6.45 -14.40 14.25
C ARG A 84 5.39 -13.42 13.77
N VAL A 85 4.19 -13.92 13.55
CA VAL A 85 3.05 -13.14 13.06
C VAL A 85 1.92 -13.13 14.09
N LEU A 86 1.42 -11.95 14.44
CA LEU A 86 0.08 -11.78 15.00
C LEU A 86 -0.90 -11.53 13.85
N THR A 87 -1.77 -12.49 13.56
CA THR A 87 -2.84 -12.33 12.58
C THR A 87 -4.11 -11.90 13.29
N LEU A 88 -4.64 -10.74 12.89
CA LEU A 88 -5.93 -10.23 13.33
C LEU A 88 -6.91 -10.25 12.16
N ASP A 89 -7.75 -11.28 12.12
CA ASP A 89 -8.68 -11.58 11.04
C ASP A 89 -10.12 -11.34 11.49
N ASN A 90 -10.81 -10.35 10.90
CA ASN A 90 -12.20 -10.01 11.20
C ASN A 90 -12.47 -9.95 12.73
N SER A 91 -11.55 -9.32 13.46
CA SER A 91 -11.53 -9.29 14.92
C SER A 91 -11.00 -7.93 15.40
N THR A 92 -11.39 -7.55 16.62
CA THR A 92 -10.89 -6.33 17.26
C THR A 92 -9.98 -6.70 18.42
N LEU A 93 -8.78 -6.11 18.47
CA LEU A 93 -7.87 -6.16 19.62
C LEU A 93 -7.76 -4.75 20.22
N ILE A 94 -8.07 -4.63 21.50
CA ILE A 94 -8.07 -3.36 22.24
C ILE A 94 -7.09 -3.44 23.40
N VAL A 95 -6.11 -2.54 23.41
CA VAL A 95 -5.29 -2.25 24.59
C VAL A 95 -5.97 -1.16 25.39
N ILE A 96 -6.40 -1.51 26.61
CA ILE A 96 -7.29 -0.66 27.41
C ILE A 96 -6.57 0.58 27.98
N SER A 97 -5.25 0.50 28.17
CA SER A 97 -4.46 1.54 28.84
C SER A 97 -3.29 1.99 27.95
N ASN A 98 -2.13 2.21 28.55
CA ASN A 98 -0.94 2.80 27.96
C ASN A 98 0.09 1.79 27.49
N ASP A 99 -0.35 0.57 27.16
CA ASP A 99 0.48 -0.53 26.69
C ASP A 99 0.44 -0.67 25.16
N GLY A 100 1.35 -1.49 24.62
CA GLY A 100 1.47 -1.67 23.18
C GLY A 100 1.57 -3.10 22.68
N ILE A 101 1.92 -3.27 21.42
CA ILE A 101 2.32 -4.58 20.87
C ILE A 101 3.81 -4.51 20.53
N GLY A 102 4.56 -5.57 20.80
CA GLY A 102 6.00 -5.49 20.57
C GLY A 102 6.76 -6.80 20.63
N GLY A 103 7.99 -6.74 20.11
CA GLY A 103 9.00 -7.76 20.35
C GLY A 103 9.42 -7.84 21.82
N ALA A 104 10.16 -8.89 22.16
CA ALA A 104 10.78 -9.03 23.48
C ALA A 104 11.62 -7.79 23.86
N PRO A 105 11.79 -7.48 25.16
CA PRO A 105 12.64 -6.37 25.60
C PRO A 105 14.04 -6.45 24.96
N THR A 106 14.54 -5.33 24.44
CA THR A 106 15.86 -5.21 23.76
C THR A 106 16.03 -6.01 22.45
N ALA A 107 14.97 -6.67 21.96
CA ALA A 107 15.02 -7.35 20.67
C ALA A 107 15.23 -6.36 19.52
N SER A 108 16.12 -6.70 18.59
CA SER A 108 16.34 -5.94 17.35
C SER A 108 15.34 -6.27 16.23
N SER A 109 14.55 -7.33 16.42
CA SER A 109 13.49 -7.78 15.52
C SER A 109 12.22 -8.05 16.34
N GLY A 110 11.10 -7.56 15.85
CA GLY A 110 9.79 -7.77 16.44
C GLY A 110 8.87 -8.63 15.56
N PRO A 111 7.61 -8.78 15.98
CA PRO A 111 6.62 -9.51 15.22
C PRO A 111 6.11 -8.69 14.03
N THR A 112 5.50 -9.39 13.07
CA THR A 112 4.59 -8.77 12.12
C THR A 112 3.18 -8.81 12.70
N VAL A 113 2.51 -7.68 12.83
CA VAL A 113 1.07 -7.61 13.13
C VAL A 113 0.34 -7.44 11.80
N ARG A 114 -0.40 -8.46 11.38
CA ARG A 114 -1.12 -8.49 10.10
C ARG A 114 -2.61 -8.41 10.33
N MET A 115 -3.24 -7.34 9.85
CA MET A 115 -4.68 -7.11 10.00
C MET A 115 -5.38 -7.41 8.68
N ILE A 116 -6.33 -8.35 8.67
CA ILE A 116 -7.08 -8.76 7.46
C ILE A 116 -8.59 -8.80 7.69
N ASN A 117 -9.35 -8.77 6.59
CA ASN A 117 -10.81 -8.88 6.56
C ASN A 117 -11.54 -7.97 7.56
N GLY A 118 -11.12 -6.71 7.67
CA GLY A 118 -11.75 -5.74 8.58
C GLY A 118 -11.28 -5.80 10.03
N GLY A 119 -10.13 -6.43 10.30
CA GLY A 119 -9.50 -6.40 11.62
C GLY A 119 -9.26 -4.98 12.14
N GLN A 120 -9.38 -4.81 13.46
CA GLN A 120 -9.26 -3.51 14.12
C GLN A 120 -8.30 -3.56 15.31
N LEU A 121 -7.32 -2.67 15.33
CA LEU A 121 -6.34 -2.58 16.40
C LEU A 121 -6.46 -1.23 17.08
N VAL A 122 -6.70 -1.23 18.39
CA VAL A 122 -6.60 -0.04 19.24
C VAL A 122 -5.46 -0.29 20.22
N THR A 123 -4.38 0.47 20.13
CA THR A 123 -3.17 0.26 20.94
C THR A 123 -2.56 1.58 21.37
N TYR A 124 -1.79 1.63 22.46
CA TYR A 124 -1.08 2.87 22.81
C TYR A 124 0.15 3.07 21.93
N PHE A 125 0.93 2.01 21.67
CA PHE A 125 2.09 2.03 20.77
C PHE A 125 2.38 0.67 20.13
N ILE A 126 3.26 0.66 19.13
CA ILE A 126 4.01 -0.51 18.68
C ILE A 126 5.51 -0.27 18.86
N VAL A 127 6.24 -1.30 19.24
CA VAL A 127 7.62 -1.15 19.70
C VAL A 127 8.52 -2.35 19.42
N ASN A 128 9.84 -2.18 19.54
CA ASN A 128 10.87 -3.22 19.42
C ASN A 128 10.80 -3.99 18.09
N GLY A 129 10.92 -3.28 16.97
CA GLY A 129 11.04 -3.90 15.64
C GLY A 129 9.72 -4.46 15.10
N THR A 130 8.58 -3.99 15.60
CA THR A 130 7.26 -4.44 15.12
C THR A 130 7.00 -3.89 13.72
N HIS A 131 6.46 -4.75 12.85
CA HIS A 131 5.96 -4.34 11.55
C HIS A 131 4.43 -4.50 11.52
N LEU A 132 3.69 -3.41 11.37
CA LEU A 132 2.23 -3.45 11.30
C LEU A 132 1.77 -3.36 9.83
N GLU A 133 1.08 -4.38 9.35
CA GLU A 133 0.46 -4.42 8.02
C GLU A 133 -1.06 -4.19 8.16
N ILE A 134 -1.54 -3.05 7.66
CA ILE A 134 -2.96 -2.69 7.68
C ILE A 134 -3.53 -2.93 6.28
N THR A 135 -4.29 -4.02 6.11
CA THR A 135 -4.87 -4.35 4.80
C THR A 135 -6.22 -3.68 4.56
N GLN A 136 -6.83 -3.95 3.40
CA GLN A 136 -8.08 -3.34 2.96
C GLN A 136 -9.20 -3.49 4.01
N GLY A 137 -9.83 -2.38 4.38
CA GLY A 137 -10.95 -2.33 5.32
C GLY A 137 -10.55 -2.44 6.79
N CYS A 138 -9.26 -2.60 7.09
CA CYS A 138 -8.74 -2.65 8.45
C CYS A 138 -8.40 -1.24 8.98
N THR A 139 -8.50 -1.08 10.30
CA THR A 139 -8.21 0.18 10.98
C THR A 139 -7.31 -0.03 12.19
N ALA A 140 -6.16 0.65 12.22
CA ALA A 140 -5.34 0.75 13.44
C ALA A 140 -5.46 2.15 14.04
N THR A 141 -5.58 2.23 15.37
CA THR A 141 -5.67 3.48 16.13
C THR A 141 -4.64 3.48 17.25
N PHE A 142 -3.79 4.49 17.27
CA PHE A 142 -2.75 4.71 18.26
C PHE A 142 -3.18 5.75 19.30
N GLY A 143 -3.15 5.35 20.57
CA GLY A 143 -3.51 6.19 21.72
C GLY A 143 -2.36 6.97 22.33
N GLY A 144 -1.11 6.55 22.10
CA GLY A 144 0.06 7.15 22.74
C GLY A 144 0.41 8.54 22.21
N PRO A 145 1.08 9.39 23.01
CA PRO A 145 1.71 10.62 22.54
C PRO A 145 3.20 10.39 22.20
N ALA A 146 3.78 11.39 21.52
CA ALA A 146 5.16 11.53 21.07
C ALA A 146 5.71 10.46 20.12
N THR A 147 5.70 9.16 20.48
CA THR A 147 6.28 8.12 19.60
C THR A 147 5.51 6.80 19.58
N PRO A 148 4.21 6.76 19.20
CA PRO A 148 3.47 5.50 19.14
C PRO A 148 4.04 4.47 18.17
N ILE A 149 4.68 4.90 17.08
CA ILE A 149 5.51 4.00 16.25
C ILE A 149 6.97 4.14 16.70
N ASN A 150 7.40 3.27 17.61
CA ASN A 150 8.72 3.34 18.25
C ASN A 150 9.64 2.21 17.77
N GLY A 151 10.73 2.54 17.06
CA GLY A 151 11.64 1.52 16.51
C GLY A 151 10.91 0.45 15.69
N SER A 152 9.81 0.84 15.05
CA SER A 152 8.81 -0.01 14.39
C SER A 152 8.34 0.67 13.11
N THR A 153 7.60 -0.04 12.27
CA THR A 153 7.12 0.44 10.96
C THR A 153 5.67 0.06 10.73
N VAL A 154 5.01 0.80 9.83
CA VAL A 154 3.64 0.53 9.39
C VAL A 154 3.61 0.48 7.87
N ASP A 155 2.97 -0.54 7.29
CA ASP A 155 2.63 -0.59 5.86
C ASP A 155 1.11 -0.53 5.69
N LEU A 156 0.67 0.37 4.80
CA LEU A 156 -0.73 0.61 4.49
C LEU A 156 -1.08 0.06 3.11
N LEU A 157 -2.18 -0.68 3.00
CA LEU A 157 -2.76 -1.07 1.71
C LEU A 157 -3.97 -0.19 1.34
N PRO A 158 -4.42 -0.17 0.08
CA PRO A 158 -5.58 0.62 -0.33
C PRO A 158 -6.82 0.37 0.54
N ASN A 159 -7.51 1.46 0.90
CA ASN A 159 -8.65 1.48 1.83
C ASN A 159 -8.38 0.96 3.25
N SER A 160 -7.14 1.05 3.72
CA SER A 160 -6.81 0.93 5.15
C SER A 160 -6.88 2.29 5.85
N ILE A 161 -7.12 2.30 7.16
CA ILE A 161 -7.07 3.52 7.98
C ILE A 161 -6.00 3.35 9.07
N LEU A 162 -5.14 4.36 9.18
CA LEU A 162 -4.25 4.54 10.33
C LEU A 162 -4.65 5.83 11.05
N ALA A 163 -4.92 5.76 12.34
CA ALA A 163 -5.32 6.90 13.14
C ALA A 163 -4.44 7.04 14.39
N PHE A 164 -4.31 8.27 14.85
CA PHE A 164 -3.67 8.64 16.11
C PHE A 164 -4.62 9.57 16.87
N THR A 165 -4.86 9.32 18.15
CA THR A 165 -5.75 10.17 18.96
C THR A 165 -5.02 11.30 19.67
N ASN A 166 -3.70 11.19 19.82
CA ASN A 166 -2.85 12.15 20.55
C ASN A 166 -1.60 12.54 19.74
N GLU A 167 -1.68 12.46 18.41
CA GLU A 167 -0.69 13.00 17.48
C GLU A 167 -1.40 13.89 16.46
N THR A 168 -1.10 15.18 16.48
CA THR A 168 -1.58 16.11 15.47
C THR A 168 -1.00 15.77 14.09
N VAL A 169 -1.59 16.36 13.04
CA VAL A 169 -1.10 16.21 11.66
C VAL A 169 0.40 16.52 11.54
N GLN A 170 0.88 17.57 12.23
CA GLN A 170 2.28 17.97 12.13
C GLN A 170 3.21 17.05 12.92
N GLU A 171 2.78 16.55 14.07
CA GLU A 171 3.54 15.57 14.86
C GLU A 171 3.70 14.27 14.09
N TYR A 172 2.61 13.73 13.51
CA TYR A 172 2.68 12.57 12.61
C TYR A 172 3.68 12.78 11.47
N ILE A 173 3.62 13.92 10.78
CA ILE A 173 4.53 14.20 9.66
C ILE A 173 6.00 14.19 10.12
N ASN A 174 6.27 14.78 11.29
CA ASN A 174 7.63 14.92 11.80
C ASN A 174 8.20 13.60 12.33
N GLU A 175 7.37 12.80 13.00
CA GLU A 175 7.83 11.69 13.84
C GLU A 175 7.54 10.31 13.25
N HIS A 176 6.57 10.22 12.34
CA HIS A 176 5.99 8.94 11.89
C HIS A 176 5.94 8.73 10.37
N LEU A 177 5.92 9.80 9.57
CA LEU A 177 5.88 9.67 8.11
C LEU A 177 7.03 8.81 7.55
N SER A 178 8.24 8.98 8.08
CA SER A 178 9.42 8.21 7.67
C SER A 178 9.37 6.72 8.05
N LYS A 179 8.43 6.33 8.90
CA LYS A 179 8.21 4.95 9.38
C LYS A 179 7.02 4.28 8.69
N THR A 180 6.38 5.00 7.77
CA THR A 180 5.15 4.56 7.10
C THR A 180 5.43 4.29 5.63
N THR A 181 4.90 3.18 5.13
CA THR A 181 4.90 2.82 3.71
C THR A 181 3.48 2.60 3.21
N VAL A 182 3.31 2.67 1.89
CA VAL A 182 2.08 2.29 1.19
C VAL A 182 2.44 1.20 0.21
N SER A 183 1.97 -0.03 0.46
CA SER A 183 2.29 -1.21 -0.35
C SER A 183 3.80 -1.38 -0.56
N GLY A 184 4.57 -1.16 0.50
CA GLY A 184 6.04 -1.25 0.50
C GLY A 184 6.79 -0.03 -0.06
N ALA A 185 6.12 0.95 -0.66
CA ALA A 185 6.73 2.21 -1.09
C ALA A 185 6.71 3.26 0.04
N PRO A 186 7.71 4.14 0.18
CA PRO A 186 7.67 5.20 1.19
C PRO A 186 6.39 6.05 1.12
N ALA A 187 5.80 6.36 2.26
CA ALA A 187 4.64 7.24 2.33
C ALA A 187 5.04 8.69 2.02
N VAL A 188 4.27 9.35 1.18
CA VAL A 188 4.45 10.73 0.74
C VAL A 188 3.09 11.42 0.74
N VAL A 189 2.96 12.43 1.61
CA VAL A 189 1.73 13.22 1.77
C VAL A 189 1.36 13.91 0.45
N GLY A 190 0.11 13.75 0.03
CA GLY A 190 -0.42 14.29 -1.22
C GLY A 190 -0.08 13.44 -2.46
N VAL A 191 0.69 12.37 -2.32
CA VAL A 191 1.02 11.44 -3.42
C VAL A 191 0.31 10.11 -3.23
N ASN A 192 0.63 9.40 -2.15
CA ASN A 192 0.05 8.08 -1.84
C ASN A 192 -0.69 8.03 -0.50
N ILE A 193 -0.65 9.11 0.30
CA ILE A 193 -1.49 9.28 1.49
C ILE A 193 -2.02 10.71 1.62
N THR A 194 -3.13 10.87 2.34
CA THR A 194 -3.52 12.13 2.98
C THR A 194 -3.30 12.02 4.48
N VAL A 195 -3.13 13.16 5.14
CA VAL A 195 -3.11 13.26 6.61
C VAL A 195 -4.05 14.39 6.97
N VAL A 196 -5.11 14.05 7.71
CA VAL A 196 -6.16 15.00 8.10
C VAL A 196 -6.31 15.00 9.62
N SER A 197 -6.82 16.09 10.18
CA SER A 197 -7.14 16.14 11.61
C SER A 197 -8.38 15.26 11.88
N ASP A 198 -8.39 14.59 13.04
CA ASP A 198 -9.56 13.88 13.55
C ASP A 198 -10.64 14.82 14.13
N GLY A 199 -10.40 16.14 14.11
CA GLY A 199 -11.26 17.16 14.74
C GLY A 199 -10.96 17.40 16.22
N ALA A 200 -9.94 16.73 16.77
CA ALA A 200 -9.46 16.85 18.14
C ALA A 200 -7.92 17.00 18.16
N ALA A 201 -7.23 16.25 19.04
CA ALA A 201 -5.78 16.29 19.19
C ALA A 201 -5.04 15.30 18.27
N GLY A 202 -5.78 14.62 17.39
CA GLY A 202 -5.28 13.51 16.61
C GLY A 202 -5.18 13.78 15.11
N SER A 203 -4.85 12.70 14.40
CA SER A 203 -4.72 12.67 12.95
C SER A 203 -5.18 11.33 12.37
N ILE A 204 -5.67 11.38 11.14
CA ILE A 204 -6.12 10.24 10.35
C ILE A 204 -5.33 10.22 9.06
N ILE A 205 -4.75 9.07 8.75
CA ILE A 205 -3.96 8.80 7.57
C ILE A 205 -4.80 7.87 6.69
N GLU A 206 -5.12 8.36 5.50
CA GLU A 206 -5.86 7.59 4.50
C GLU A 206 -4.96 7.34 3.30
N VAL A 207 -4.96 6.10 2.81
CA VAL A 207 -4.25 5.76 1.58
C VAL A 207 -4.98 6.37 0.39
N LEU A 208 -4.28 7.18 -0.38
CA LEU A 208 -4.76 7.60 -1.68
C LEU A 208 -4.73 6.37 -2.59
N SER A 209 -5.91 5.91 -2.99
CA SER A 209 -6.01 4.81 -3.94
C SER A 209 -5.28 5.19 -5.23
N PRO A 210 -4.36 4.36 -5.75
CA PRO A 210 -3.75 4.59 -7.05
C PRO A 210 -4.86 4.80 -8.09
N VAL A 211 -4.80 5.91 -8.81
CA VAL A 211 -5.84 6.23 -9.77
C VAL A 211 -5.58 5.44 -11.04
N GLY A 212 -6.21 4.27 -11.15
CA GLY A 212 -6.07 3.38 -12.31
C GLY A 212 -4.94 2.35 -12.20
N THR A 213 -4.71 1.64 -13.30
CA THR A 213 -3.77 0.52 -13.39
C THR A 213 -2.92 0.66 -14.64
N ASN A 214 -1.59 0.63 -14.47
CA ASN A 214 -0.66 0.62 -15.57
C ASN A 214 -0.79 -0.66 -16.41
N TYR A 215 -0.67 -0.51 -17.72
CA TYR A 215 -0.65 -1.59 -18.71
C TYR A 215 0.36 -1.23 -19.79
N CYS A 216 0.71 -2.18 -20.68
CA CYS A 216 1.72 -1.94 -21.71
C CYS A 216 3.11 -1.61 -21.14
N PHE A 217 3.43 -2.19 -19.98
CA PHE A 217 4.67 -1.98 -19.22
C PHE A 217 5.61 -3.20 -19.32
N PRO A 218 6.94 -3.02 -19.38
CA PRO A 218 7.63 -1.73 -19.54
C PRO A 218 7.47 -1.16 -20.95
N SER A 219 7.52 0.17 -21.07
CA SER A 219 7.58 0.84 -22.36
C SER A 219 8.92 0.59 -23.06
N ILE A 220 8.96 0.83 -24.37
CA ILE A 220 10.21 0.70 -25.14
C ILE A 220 11.17 1.80 -24.70
N ALA A 221 12.41 1.42 -24.37
CA ALA A 221 13.42 2.35 -23.90
C ALA A 221 13.64 3.52 -24.88
N ASN A 222 13.79 4.73 -24.35
CA ASN A 222 14.04 5.95 -25.10
C ASN A 222 15.54 6.23 -25.24
N SER A 223 15.92 7.33 -25.92
CA SER A 223 17.32 7.68 -26.18
C SER A 223 18.19 7.89 -24.92
N SER A 224 17.59 8.09 -23.74
CA SER A 224 18.32 8.11 -22.46
C SER A 224 18.65 6.72 -21.91
N GLY A 225 18.08 5.66 -22.49
CA GLY A 225 18.15 4.28 -22.00
C GLY A 225 17.07 3.92 -20.97
N ALA A 226 16.31 4.88 -20.47
CA ALA A 226 15.18 4.65 -19.56
C ALA A 226 13.89 4.30 -20.32
N SER A 227 12.96 3.63 -19.63
CA SER A 227 11.58 3.43 -20.09
C SER A 227 10.70 4.50 -19.44
N ALA A 228 9.91 5.23 -20.24
CA ALA A 228 9.02 6.26 -19.71
C ALA A 228 7.79 5.61 -19.05
N ALA A 229 7.39 6.11 -17.89
CA ALA A 229 6.29 5.57 -17.08
C ALA A 229 5.22 6.63 -16.83
N ILE A 230 3.95 6.32 -17.12
CA ILE A 230 2.80 7.17 -16.77
C ILE A 230 2.27 6.79 -15.38
N SER A 231 1.78 7.76 -14.64
CA SER A 231 1.03 7.56 -13.39
C SER A 231 -0.11 8.58 -13.31
N ALA A 232 -1.06 8.32 -12.41
CA ALA A 232 -2.12 9.27 -12.12
C ALA A 232 -2.30 9.47 -10.61
N SER A 233 -2.69 10.68 -10.24
CA SER A 233 -3.00 11.07 -8.87
C SER A 233 -4.29 11.90 -8.83
N GLY A 234 -4.82 12.12 -7.63
CA GLY A 234 -6.14 12.72 -7.42
C GLY A 234 -7.19 11.64 -7.13
N THR A 235 -8.29 11.64 -7.89
CA THR A 235 -9.42 10.72 -7.70
C THR A 235 -10.03 10.26 -9.01
N SER A 236 -10.58 9.04 -9.01
CA SER A 236 -11.43 8.52 -10.10
C SER A 236 -12.89 8.99 -10.01
N ALA A 237 -13.25 9.76 -8.98
CA ALA A 237 -14.60 10.32 -8.84
C ALA A 237 -14.85 11.42 -9.87
N VAL A 238 -15.79 11.21 -10.79
CA VAL A 238 -16.09 12.16 -11.89
C VAL A 238 -16.47 13.53 -11.36
N ILE A 239 -17.29 13.57 -10.30
CA ILE A 239 -17.82 14.81 -9.73
C ILE A 239 -16.75 15.70 -9.11
N SER A 240 -15.64 15.12 -8.63
CA SER A 240 -14.55 15.86 -8.02
C SER A 240 -13.68 16.57 -9.07
N ASN A 241 -13.71 16.13 -10.33
CA ASN A 241 -12.90 16.64 -11.44
C ASN A 241 -11.44 16.93 -11.06
N ASN A 242 -10.82 16.01 -10.32
CA ASN A 242 -9.48 16.16 -9.77
C ASN A 242 -8.64 14.94 -10.19
N LEU A 243 -8.18 14.96 -11.43
CA LEU A 243 -7.28 13.95 -11.99
C LEU A 243 -6.03 14.64 -12.52
N ALA A 244 -4.87 14.22 -12.05
CA ALA A 244 -3.58 14.61 -12.59
C ALA A 244 -2.91 13.41 -13.27
N LEU A 245 -2.34 13.62 -14.46
CA LEU A 245 -1.50 12.63 -15.14
C LEU A 245 -0.06 13.10 -15.10
N THR A 246 0.85 12.22 -14.73
CA THR A 246 2.29 12.47 -14.68
C THR A 246 3.01 11.43 -15.52
N VAL A 247 4.05 11.84 -16.25
CA VAL A 247 4.93 10.93 -16.97
C VAL A 247 6.37 11.21 -16.58
N SER A 248 7.10 10.17 -16.20
CA SER A 248 8.51 10.25 -15.81
C SER A 248 9.39 9.34 -16.66
N GLY A 249 10.71 9.45 -16.52
CA GLY A 249 11.67 8.62 -17.25
C GLY A 249 11.83 8.99 -18.73
N MET A 250 11.43 10.20 -19.13
CA MET A 250 11.66 10.72 -20.48
C MET A 250 13.05 11.35 -20.63
N PRO A 251 13.57 11.54 -21.85
CA PRO A 251 14.76 12.37 -22.04
C PRO A 251 14.48 13.81 -21.56
N THR A 252 15.50 14.46 -21.00
CA THR A 252 15.37 15.79 -20.42
C THR A 252 15.14 16.86 -21.49
N ASN A 253 14.43 17.91 -21.10
CA ASN A 253 14.08 19.07 -21.92
C ASN A 253 13.32 18.77 -23.23
N GLN A 254 12.59 17.66 -23.29
CA GLN A 254 11.81 17.26 -24.46
C GLN A 254 10.34 17.67 -24.34
N LEU A 255 9.71 17.93 -25.49
CA LEU A 255 8.28 18.20 -25.55
C LEU A 255 7.48 16.90 -25.53
N GLY A 256 6.33 16.92 -24.86
CA GLY A 256 5.39 15.81 -24.85
C GLY A 256 3.97 16.24 -24.53
N TYR A 257 3.03 15.34 -24.75
CA TYR A 257 1.63 15.50 -24.40
C TYR A 257 0.98 14.14 -24.16
N PHE A 258 -0.16 14.14 -23.45
CA PHE A 258 -0.92 12.92 -23.21
C PHE A 258 -1.91 12.62 -24.33
N LEU A 259 -2.23 11.34 -24.45
CA LEU A 259 -3.27 10.76 -25.28
C LEU A 259 -4.35 10.18 -24.37
N CYS A 260 -5.58 10.09 -24.88
CA CYS A 260 -6.67 9.37 -24.22
C CYS A 260 -7.49 8.54 -25.20
N GLY A 261 -8.11 7.46 -24.73
CA GLY A 261 -9.05 6.65 -25.50
C GLY A 261 -9.70 5.54 -24.67
N GLN A 262 -10.79 4.97 -25.17
CA GLN A 262 -11.53 3.91 -24.46
C GLN A 262 -11.02 2.49 -24.75
N PHE A 263 -10.25 2.31 -25.83
CA PHE A 263 -9.79 0.99 -26.26
C PHE A 263 -8.26 0.88 -26.21
N GLN A 264 -7.79 -0.20 -25.60
CA GLN A 264 -6.39 -0.57 -25.53
C GLN A 264 -5.96 -1.31 -26.80
N SER A 265 -4.68 -1.23 -27.13
CA SER A 265 -4.03 -1.97 -28.21
C SER A 265 -2.53 -2.08 -27.93
N TYR A 266 -1.78 -2.64 -28.88
CA TYR A 266 -0.32 -2.59 -28.90
C TYR A 266 0.14 -2.43 -30.34
N ILE A 267 0.50 -1.20 -30.73
CA ILE A 267 0.89 -0.85 -32.10
C ILE A 267 2.33 -0.32 -32.09
N PRO A 268 3.34 -1.18 -32.29
CA PRO A 268 4.73 -0.76 -32.36
C PRO A 268 4.97 0.10 -33.61
N GLY A 269 5.83 1.11 -33.50
CA GLY A 269 6.20 1.95 -34.65
C GLY A 269 5.13 2.94 -35.10
N ALA A 270 4.10 3.17 -34.29
CA ALA A 270 2.97 4.00 -34.66
C ALA A 270 3.40 5.42 -35.05
N GLY A 271 3.04 5.85 -36.27
CA GLY A 271 3.40 7.17 -36.78
C GLY A 271 4.89 7.42 -36.97
N GLY A 272 5.71 6.36 -37.10
CA GLY A 272 7.16 6.46 -37.23
C GLY A 272 7.91 6.63 -35.89
N SER A 273 7.20 6.47 -34.76
CA SER A 273 7.77 6.44 -33.42
C SER A 273 8.69 5.23 -33.21
N GLN A 274 9.64 5.35 -32.29
CA GLN A 274 10.44 4.24 -31.79
C GLN A 274 9.68 3.40 -30.73
N GLY A 275 8.58 3.94 -30.20
CA GLY A 275 7.75 3.32 -29.16
C GLY A 275 6.55 2.52 -29.70
N ALA A 276 5.70 2.09 -28.77
CA ALA A 276 4.44 1.42 -29.07
C ALA A 276 3.25 2.25 -28.57
N LEU A 277 2.29 2.49 -29.46
CA LEU A 277 1.01 3.11 -29.10
C LEU A 277 0.10 2.04 -28.50
N CYS A 278 -0.32 2.24 -27.26
CA CYS A 278 -1.12 1.27 -26.51
C CYS A 278 -2.63 1.57 -26.53
N LEU A 279 -3.04 2.49 -27.42
CA LEU A 279 -4.42 2.96 -27.58
C LEU A 279 -4.90 2.72 -29.02
N VAL A 280 -6.21 2.59 -29.20
CA VAL A 280 -6.84 2.50 -30.53
C VAL A 280 -8.24 3.11 -30.53
N GLY A 281 -8.81 3.26 -31.72
CA GLY A 281 -10.17 3.77 -31.92
C GLY A 281 -10.23 5.29 -31.88
N ARG A 282 -11.29 5.84 -31.27
CA ARG A 282 -11.48 7.28 -31.15
C ARG A 282 -10.61 7.84 -30.03
N MET A 283 -9.42 8.29 -30.42
CA MET A 283 -8.44 8.84 -29.51
C MET A 283 -8.52 10.37 -29.43
N GLY A 284 -8.20 10.90 -28.25
CA GLY A 284 -8.01 12.32 -28.00
C GLY A 284 -6.54 12.63 -27.77
N ARG A 285 -6.18 13.91 -27.93
CA ARG A 285 -4.81 14.39 -27.71
C ARG A 285 -4.86 15.68 -26.91
N PHE A 286 -4.11 15.74 -25.82
CA PHE A 286 -3.99 16.94 -24.98
C PHE A 286 -3.02 17.97 -25.58
N VAL A 287 -3.18 18.30 -26.87
CA VAL A 287 -2.27 19.19 -27.62
C VAL A 287 -2.29 20.64 -27.14
N SER A 288 -3.35 21.07 -26.43
CA SER A 288 -3.40 22.37 -25.77
C SER A 288 -2.60 22.42 -24.46
N GLN A 289 -2.16 21.26 -23.95
CA GLN A 289 -1.40 21.09 -22.71
C GLN A 289 -0.04 20.42 -22.99
N ILE A 290 0.59 20.74 -24.13
CA ILE A 290 1.97 20.33 -24.40
C ILE A 290 2.88 20.87 -23.29
N GLN A 291 3.71 20.00 -22.74
CA GLN A 291 4.65 20.32 -21.67
C GLN A 291 6.08 20.03 -22.10
N ASN A 292 7.03 20.56 -21.33
CA ASN A 292 8.44 20.23 -21.43
C ASN A 292 8.84 19.38 -20.22
N SER A 293 9.59 18.29 -20.45
CA SER A 293 10.05 17.34 -19.43
C SER A 293 11.05 17.92 -18.42
N GLY A 294 11.59 19.10 -18.71
CA GLY A 294 12.53 19.80 -17.87
C GLY A 294 13.79 19.00 -17.55
N PRO A 295 14.54 19.41 -16.52
CA PRO A 295 15.76 18.72 -16.10
C PRO A 295 15.51 17.36 -15.44
N ALA A 296 14.29 17.11 -14.94
CA ALA A 296 13.92 15.86 -14.27
C ALA A 296 13.48 14.76 -15.25
N GLY A 297 13.22 15.08 -16.52
CA GLY A 297 12.69 14.11 -17.48
C GLY A 297 11.24 13.74 -17.19
N GLU A 298 10.47 14.67 -16.62
CA GLU A 298 9.10 14.47 -16.14
C GLU A 298 8.23 15.71 -16.39
N PHE A 299 6.94 15.49 -16.64
CA PHE A 299 5.93 16.56 -16.57
C PHE A 299 4.57 16.03 -16.13
N SER A 300 3.70 16.94 -15.71
CA SER A 300 2.34 16.63 -15.26
C SER A 300 1.30 17.59 -15.85
N ILE A 301 0.06 17.12 -16.06
CA ILE A 301 -1.09 17.94 -16.43
C ILE A 301 -2.30 17.62 -15.55
N GLN A 302 -3.17 18.62 -15.37
CA GLN A 302 -4.53 18.40 -14.88
C GLN A 302 -5.44 18.00 -16.03
N VAL A 303 -6.28 16.98 -15.83
CA VAL A 303 -7.24 16.50 -16.82
C VAL A 303 -8.64 17.02 -16.45
N ASP A 304 -9.26 17.75 -17.37
CA ASP A 304 -10.67 18.11 -17.25
C ASP A 304 -11.54 16.93 -17.72
N LEU A 305 -12.09 16.19 -16.76
CA LEU A 305 -13.00 15.07 -16.99
C LEU A 305 -14.32 15.53 -17.64
N GLY A 306 -14.67 16.82 -17.55
CA GLY A 306 -15.85 17.37 -18.23
C GLY A 306 -15.65 17.59 -19.74
N ALA A 307 -14.41 17.56 -20.22
CA ALA A 307 -14.08 17.95 -21.59
C ALA A 307 -12.85 17.24 -22.16
N LEU A 308 -12.81 15.89 -22.12
CA LEU A 308 -11.73 15.14 -22.74
C LEU A 308 -11.58 15.49 -24.23
N PRO A 309 -10.35 15.72 -24.73
CA PRO A 309 -10.10 16.30 -26.06
C PRO A 309 -10.17 15.26 -27.19
N VAL A 310 -11.27 14.50 -27.25
CA VAL A 310 -11.61 13.64 -28.39
C VAL A 310 -12.35 14.45 -29.48
N TRP A 311 -12.69 13.82 -30.61
CA TRP A 311 -13.47 14.48 -31.68
C TRP A 311 -14.81 15.00 -31.12
N ARG A 312 -14.95 16.29 -30.83
CA ARG A 312 -15.91 16.88 -29.87
C ARG A 312 -15.57 16.52 -28.40
N PRO A 313 -15.48 17.52 -27.50
CA PRO A 313 -15.23 17.26 -26.08
C PRO A 313 -16.20 16.24 -25.50
N HIS A 314 -15.67 15.30 -24.72
CA HIS A 314 -16.45 14.25 -24.05
C HIS A 314 -16.35 14.40 -22.55
N ALA A 315 -17.49 14.50 -21.87
CA ALA A 315 -17.55 14.42 -20.41
C ALA A 315 -17.52 12.95 -19.99
N VAL A 316 -16.54 12.57 -19.19
CA VAL A 316 -16.45 11.22 -18.61
C VAL A 316 -17.67 10.96 -17.75
N LEU A 317 -18.25 9.76 -17.88
CA LEU A 317 -19.38 9.33 -17.08
C LEU A 317 -18.96 8.28 -16.05
N VAL A 318 -19.71 8.19 -14.96
CA VAL A 318 -19.55 7.16 -13.93
C VAL A 318 -19.67 5.78 -14.57
N GLY A 319 -18.73 4.89 -14.24
CA GLY A 319 -18.62 3.54 -14.79
C GLY A 319 -17.86 3.46 -16.12
N GLU A 320 -17.52 4.58 -16.77
CA GLU A 320 -16.65 4.55 -17.95
C GLU A 320 -15.21 4.21 -17.57
N THR A 321 -14.53 3.48 -18.45
CA THR A 321 -13.08 3.28 -18.39
C THR A 321 -12.40 4.09 -19.48
N TRP A 322 -11.43 4.91 -19.09
CA TRP A 322 -10.57 5.64 -20.02
C TRP A 322 -9.11 5.25 -19.81
N ASN A 323 -8.39 5.18 -20.92
CA ASN A 323 -6.99 4.84 -20.96
C ASN A 323 -6.19 6.05 -21.41
N PHE A 324 -5.01 6.24 -20.81
CA PHE A 324 -4.11 7.35 -21.10
C PHE A 324 -2.71 6.83 -21.40
N GLN A 325 -1.97 7.57 -22.23
CA GLN A 325 -0.58 7.28 -22.57
C GLN A 325 0.12 8.60 -22.91
N ALA A 326 1.41 8.76 -22.61
CA ALA A 326 2.17 9.91 -23.05
C ALA A 326 2.86 9.65 -24.39
N TRP A 327 2.85 10.66 -25.26
CA TRP A 327 3.73 10.76 -26.43
C TRP A 327 4.76 11.87 -26.18
N PHE A 328 6.01 11.65 -26.58
CA PHE A 328 7.06 12.65 -26.42
C PHE A 328 8.11 12.59 -27.53
N VAL A 329 8.81 13.69 -27.73
CA VAL A 329 9.95 13.78 -28.64
C VAL A 329 11.14 13.01 -28.07
N ASP A 330 11.78 12.20 -28.91
CA ASP A 330 12.89 11.35 -28.53
C ASP A 330 13.96 11.34 -29.63
N GLY A 331 14.97 12.20 -29.47
CA GLY A 331 16.01 12.43 -30.46
C GLY A 331 15.45 12.97 -31.77
N SER A 332 15.68 12.26 -32.89
CA SER A 332 15.17 12.61 -34.22
C SER A 332 13.77 12.03 -34.52
N SER A 333 13.16 11.33 -33.57
CA SER A 333 11.81 10.76 -33.70
C SER A 333 11.00 11.04 -32.42
N SER A 334 10.13 10.11 -32.04
CA SER A 334 9.28 10.17 -30.87
C SER A 334 9.16 8.81 -30.22
N ASN A 335 8.69 8.78 -28.98
CA ASN A 335 8.49 7.56 -28.21
C ASN A 335 7.22 7.70 -27.35
N PHE A 336 6.82 6.61 -26.70
CA PHE A 336 5.61 6.53 -25.87
C PHE A 336 5.94 5.99 -24.48
N SER A 337 5.20 6.42 -23.47
CA SER A 337 5.19 5.76 -22.15
C SER A 337 4.43 4.43 -22.22
N ASP A 338 4.36 3.71 -21.11
CA ASP A 338 3.33 2.71 -20.90
C ASP A 338 1.95 3.38 -20.81
N GLY A 339 0.87 2.60 -20.72
CA GLY A 339 -0.48 3.12 -20.59
C GLY A 339 -1.00 3.03 -19.16
N ILE A 340 -1.99 3.85 -18.81
CA ILE A 340 -2.76 3.70 -17.56
C ILE A 340 -4.25 3.62 -17.86
N SER A 341 -4.94 2.67 -17.24
CA SER A 341 -6.38 2.43 -17.38
C SER A 341 -7.10 2.86 -16.11
N ILE A 342 -8.04 3.80 -16.21
CA ILE A 342 -8.79 4.33 -15.06
C ILE A 342 -10.28 4.05 -15.30
N THR A 343 -10.91 3.36 -14.34
CA THR A 343 -12.37 3.23 -14.27
C THR A 343 -12.90 4.31 -13.33
N PHE A 344 -13.83 5.12 -13.83
CA PHE A 344 -14.35 6.29 -13.11
C PHE A 344 -15.61 5.94 -12.32
N GLN A 345 -15.78 6.61 -11.17
CA GLN A 345 -16.90 6.40 -10.24
C GLN A 345 -17.68 7.68 -9.93
#